data_AF-A0A6N6WP27-F1
#
_entry.id   AF-A0A6N6WP27-F1
#
_cell.length_a   1.000
_cell.length_b   1.000
_cell.length_c   1.000
_cell.angle_alpha   90.00
_cell.angle_beta   90.00
_cell.angle_gamma   90.00
#
_symmetry.space_group_name_H-M   'P 1'
#
loop_
_entity.id
_entity.type
_entity.pdbx_description
1 polymer ?
#
loop_
_entity_poly.entity_id
_entity_poly.type
_entity_poly.pdbx_seq_one_letter_code
_entity_poly.pdbx_strand_id
1 'polypeptide(L)'
;MKTFPLQSLTIIEAQQKQFALVDSICRHFPGSEFLTGGDLGLTPGLNQPRVTQRVEQVLADAFHAQAAALVQGAGTGAIRAGLAALLKPGQRLLVHDAPVYPTTRVIIEQMGLTLITVDFNDLS
;
A
#
# COMPACT_ATOMS: atom_id res chain seq x y z
N MET A 1 6.87 29.62 -4.42
CA MET A 1 6.30 28.40 -3.80
C MET A 1 7.46 27.51 -3.40
N LYS A 2 7.60 27.17 -2.10
CA LYS A 2 8.61 26.20 -1.65
C LYS A 2 8.02 24.80 -1.86
N THR A 3 8.75 23.91 -2.53
CA THR A 3 8.32 22.53 -2.80
C THR A 3 9.36 21.56 -2.27
N PHE A 4 8.89 20.36 -1.88
CA PHE A 4 9.73 19.28 -1.34
C PHE A 4 9.56 18.04 -2.24
N PRO A 5 10.16 18.02 -3.44
CA PRO A 5 10.01 16.89 -4.35
C PRO A 5 10.66 15.64 -3.75
N LEU A 6 10.10 14.48 -4.09
CA LEU A 6 10.73 13.20 -3.80
C LEU A 6 12.09 13.13 -4.50
N GLN A 7 13.06 12.48 -3.86
CA GLN A 7 14.35 12.23 -4.48
C GLN A 7 14.18 11.30 -5.69
N SER A 8 14.66 11.75 -6.84
CA SER A 8 14.65 10.96 -8.07
C SER A 8 15.70 9.87 -8.01
N LEU A 9 15.35 8.68 -8.49
CA LEU A 9 16.29 7.58 -8.68
C LEU A 9 17.05 7.75 -9.99
N THR A 10 18.32 7.38 -9.99
CA THR A 10 19.07 7.11 -11.22
C THR A 10 18.54 5.85 -11.91
N ILE A 11 18.84 5.69 -13.19
CA ILE A 11 18.47 4.47 -13.95
C ILE A 11 19.08 3.22 -13.29
N ILE A 12 20.32 3.32 -12.79
CA ILE A 12 21.01 2.19 -12.15
C ILE A 12 20.29 1.78 -10.86
N GLU A 13 19.93 2.74 -10.01
CA GLU A 13 19.18 2.46 -8.78
C GLU A 13 17.79 1.89 -9.07
N ALA A 14 17.10 2.42 -10.09
CA ALA A 14 15.80 1.90 -10.52
C ALA A 14 15.92 0.43 -11.00
N GLN A 15 16.95 0.13 -11.79
CA GLN A 15 17.21 -1.23 -12.27
C GLN A 15 17.53 -2.19 -11.12
N GLN A 16 18.34 -1.76 -10.15
CA GLN A 16 18.64 -2.57 -8.95
C GLN A 16 17.36 -2.89 -8.15
N LYS A 17 16.46 -1.93 -7.99
CA LYS A 17 15.15 -2.19 -7.34
C LYS A 17 14.30 -3.18 -8.13
N GLN A 18 14.29 -3.09 -9.45
CA GLN A 18 13.58 -4.04 -10.30
C GLN A 18 14.14 -5.46 -10.17
N PHE A 19 15.47 -5.62 -10.15
CA PHE A 19 16.10 -6.92 -9.93
C PHE A 19 15.80 -7.49 -8.55
N ALA A 20 15.82 -6.66 -7.50
CA ALA A 20 15.44 -7.09 -6.16
C ALA A 20 13.98 -7.59 -6.09
N LEU A 21 13.07 -6.91 -6.80
CA LEU A 21 11.67 -7.36 -6.90
C LEU A 21 11.55 -8.69 -7.65
N VAL A 22 12.25 -8.85 -8.78
CA VAL A 22 12.24 -10.11 -9.54
C VAL A 22 12.81 -11.26 -8.72
N ASP A 23 13.88 -11.02 -7.97
CA ASP A 23 14.46 -12.04 -7.08
C ASP A 23 13.46 -12.45 -5.99
N SER A 24 12.77 -11.50 -5.36
CA SER A 24 11.69 -11.78 -4.40
C SER A 24 10.56 -12.62 -5.04
N ILE A 25 10.13 -12.28 -6.27
CA ILE A 25 9.16 -13.09 -7.02
C ILE A 25 9.67 -14.53 -7.18
N CYS A 26 10.91 -14.72 -7.61
CA CYS A 26 11.48 -16.06 -7.84
C CYS A 26 11.59 -16.90 -6.56
N ARG A 27 11.83 -16.29 -5.40
CA ARG A 27 11.85 -17.00 -4.11
C ARG A 27 10.48 -17.54 -3.71
N HIS A 28 9.42 -16.78 -4.00
CA HIS A 28 8.06 -17.15 -3.62
C HIS A 28 7.32 -17.98 -4.69
N PHE A 29 7.71 -17.86 -5.98
CA PHE A 29 7.15 -18.59 -7.11
C PHE A 29 8.22 -19.47 -7.79
N PRO A 30 8.58 -20.62 -7.21
CA PRO A 30 9.61 -21.49 -7.79
C PRO A 30 9.13 -22.17 -9.08
N GLY A 31 10.07 -22.43 -9.98
CA GLY A 31 9.84 -23.22 -11.20
C GLY A 31 8.79 -22.59 -12.13
N SER A 32 7.84 -23.40 -12.58
CA SER A 32 6.79 -22.98 -13.53
C SER A 32 5.54 -22.41 -12.85
N GLU A 33 5.51 -22.26 -11.52
CA GLU A 33 4.33 -21.78 -10.79
C GLU A 33 3.89 -20.38 -11.24
N PHE A 34 4.86 -19.54 -11.62
CA PHE A 34 4.62 -18.20 -12.17
C PHE A 34 3.88 -18.22 -13.52
N LEU A 35 3.96 -19.31 -14.29
CA LEU A 35 3.37 -19.44 -15.62
C LEU A 35 1.97 -20.07 -15.62
N THR A 36 1.38 -20.22 -14.43
CA THR A 36 0.04 -20.79 -14.28
C THR A 36 -1.04 -19.75 -14.53
N GLY A 37 -2.28 -20.19 -14.80
CA GLY A 37 -3.41 -19.30 -15.08
C GLY A 37 -3.91 -18.47 -13.87
N GLY A 38 -3.29 -18.62 -12.71
CA GLY A 38 -3.72 -17.95 -11.48
C GLY A 38 -4.95 -18.59 -10.83
N ASP A 39 -5.48 -17.92 -9.80
CA ASP A 39 -6.72 -18.34 -9.16
C ASP A 39 -7.95 -17.75 -9.89
N LEU A 40 -9.00 -18.55 -10.02
CA LEU A 40 -10.31 -18.10 -10.51
C LEU A 40 -11.34 -17.90 -9.38
N GLY A 41 -10.88 -17.93 -8.13
CA GLY A 41 -11.73 -17.84 -6.95
C GLY A 41 -10.98 -18.09 -5.66
N LEU A 42 -11.73 -18.36 -4.59
CA LEU A 42 -11.16 -18.65 -3.28
C LEU A 42 -10.62 -20.08 -3.22
N THR A 43 -9.49 -20.24 -2.53
CA THR A 43 -8.97 -21.57 -2.22
C THR A 43 -9.58 -22.08 -0.91
N PRO A 44 -10.17 -23.29 -0.87
CA PRO A 44 -10.68 -23.89 0.37
C PRO A 44 -9.63 -23.92 1.48
N GLY A 45 -10.02 -23.57 2.70
CA GLY A 45 -9.12 -23.50 3.86
C GLY A 45 -8.27 -22.22 3.96
N LEU A 46 -8.13 -21.46 2.88
CA LEU A 46 -7.38 -20.20 2.87
C LEU A 46 -8.28 -18.97 3.03
N ASN A 47 -9.56 -19.08 2.61
CA ASN A 47 -10.53 -17.98 2.54
C ASN A 47 -10.05 -16.76 1.72
N GLN A 48 -9.04 -16.97 0.87
CA GLN A 48 -8.50 -16.02 -0.09
C GLN A 48 -7.87 -16.80 -1.27
N PRO A 49 -7.62 -16.14 -2.42
CA PRO A 49 -6.89 -16.77 -3.52
C PRO A 49 -5.43 -17.05 -3.12
N ARG A 50 -4.91 -18.22 -3.49
CA ARG A 50 -3.55 -18.68 -3.13
C ARG A 50 -2.47 -17.82 -3.76
N VAL A 51 -2.61 -17.48 -5.03
CA VAL A 51 -1.71 -16.60 -5.79
C VAL A 51 -1.73 -15.20 -5.19
N THR A 52 -2.90 -14.67 -4.81
CA THR A 52 -2.98 -13.36 -4.14
C THR A 52 -2.17 -13.35 -2.84
N GLN A 53 -2.37 -14.35 -1.97
CA GLN A 53 -1.60 -14.48 -0.73
C GLN A 53 -0.08 -14.49 -0.98
N ARG A 54 0.34 -15.19 -2.03
CA ARG A 54 1.76 -15.34 -2.33
C ARG A 54 2.35 -14.07 -2.93
N VAL A 55 1.58 -13.33 -3.75
CA VAL A 55 1.96 -11.99 -4.18
C VAL A 55 2.08 -11.04 -3.00
N GLU A 56 1.18 -11.13 -2.01
CA GLU A 56 1.31 -10.35 -0.77
C GLU A 56 2.61 -10.67 -0.01
N GLN A 57 3.05 -11.93 0.00
CA GLN A 57 4.35 -12.31 0.57
C GLN A 57 5.53 -11.71 -0.21
N VAL A 58 5.49 -11.74 -1.55
CA VAL A 58 6.49 -11.07 -2.40
C VAL A 58 6.55 -9.58 -2.08
N LEU A 59 5.41 -8.91 -1.98
CA LEU A 59 5.37 -7.47 -1.68
C LEU A 59 5.90 -7.19 -0.27
N ALA A 60 5.56 -8.02 0.72
CA ALA A 60 6.11 -7.88 2.07
C ALA A 60 7.64 -7.98 2.06
N ASP A 61 8.21 -8.96 1.36
CA ASP A 61 9.67 -9.12 1.22
C ASP A 61 10.31 -7.94 0.46
N ALA A 62 9.76 -7.57 -0.69
CA ALA A 62 10.28 -6.49 -1.54
C ALA A 62 10.24 -5.11 -0.87
N PHE A 63 9.25 -4.85 0.00
CA PHE A 63 9.15 -3.61 0.77
C PHE A 63 9.75 -3.70 2.18
N HIS A 64 10.37 -4.84 2.53
CA HIS A 64 10.93 -5.10 3.86
C HIS A 64 9.92 -4.87 5.00
N ALA A 65 8.66 -5.27 4.76
CA ALA A 65 7.56 -5.14 5.68
C ALA A 65 7.21 -6.50 6.32
N GLN A 66 6.55 -6.46 7.48
CA GLN A 66 6.10 -7.68 8.16
C GLN A 66 4.99 -8.41 7.39
N ALA A 67 4.14 -7.66 6.68
CA ALA A 67 3.05 -8.16 5.86
C ALA A 67 2.66 -7.14 4.78
N ALA A 68 1.97 -7.60 3.75
CA ALA A 68 1.30 -6.74 2.77
C ALA A 68 -0.11 -7.28 2.52
N ALA A 69 -1.00 -6.39 2.05
CA ALA A 69 -2.36 -6.76 1.68
C ALA A 69 -2.72 -6.07 0.36
N LEU A 70 -3.19 -6.84 -0.62
CA LEU A 70 -3.72 -6.30 -1.86
C LEU A 70 -5.19 -5.92 -1.65
N VAL A 71 -5.53 -4.69 -2.01
CA VAL A 71 -6.89 -4.17 -1.90
C VAL A 71 -7.39 -3.62 -3.22
N GLN A 72 -8.71 -3.61 -3.35
CA GLN A 72 -9.39 -3.10 -4.55
C GLN A 72 -9.53 -1.58 -4.52
N GLY A 73 -9.46 -0.95 -5.68
CA GLY A 73 -9.67 0.50 -5.84
C GLY A 73 -8.40 1.34 -5.77
N ALA A 74 -7.24 0.76 -6.11
CA ALA A 74 -5.94 1.44 -6.18
C ALA A 74 -5.62 2.22 -4.88
N GLY A 75 -5.01 3.41 -5.01
CA GLY A 75 -4.62 4.23 -3.86
C GLY A 75 -5.81 4.68 -2.98
N THR A 76 -6.94 5.05 -3.60
CA THR A 76 -8.14 5.45 -2.84
C THR A 76 -8.70 4.29 -2.01
N GLY A 77 -8.74 3.09 -2.59
CA GLY A 77 -9.16 1.87 -1.90
C GLY A 77 -8.24 1.49 -0.74
N ALA A 78 -6.93 1.65 -0.93
CA ALA A 78 -5.92 1.45 0.11
C ALA A 78 -6.11 2.40 1.29
N ILE A 79 -6.27 3.70 1.03
CA ILE A 79 -6.54 4.68 2.09
C ILE A 79 -7.84 4.36 2.81
N ARG A 80 -8.91 4.02 2.08
CA ARG A 80 -10.20 3.65 2.69
C ARG A 80 -10.06 2.43 3.60
N ALA A 81 -9.43 1.36 3.12
CA ALA A 81 -9.23 0.14 3.90
C ALA A 81 -8.37 0.39 5.14
N GLY A 82 -7.27 1.14 5.00
CA GLY A 82 -6.40 1.50 6.11
C GLY A 82 -7.11 2.34 7.18
N LEU A 83 -7.85 3.38 6.78
CA LEU A 83 -8.61 4.20 7.71
C LEU A 83 -9.70 3.39 8.42
N ALA A 84 -10.45 2.56 7.69
CA ALA A 84 -11.51 1.73 8.27
C ALA A 84 -10.98 0.67 9.24
N ALA A 85 -9.76 0.17 9.04
CA ALA A 85 -9.13 -0.79 9.93
C ALA A 85 -8.60 -0.14 11.22
N LEU A 86 -8.14 1.11 11.14
CA LEU A 86 -7.44 1.79 12.24
C LEU A 86 -8.34 2.73 13.06
N LEU A 87 -9.41 3.26 12.47
CA LEU A 87 -10.25 4.29 13.06
C LEU A 87 -11.73 3.90 13.09
N LYS A 88 -12.39 4.29 14.17
CA LYS A 88 -13.85 4.28 14.30
C LYS A 88 -14.43 5.62 13.81
N PRO A 89 -15.71 5.64 13.39
CA PRO A 89 -16.37 6.89 13.04
C PRO A 89 -16.29 7.92 14.17
N GLY A 90 -16.11 9.20 13.82
CA GLY A 90 -16.00 10.30 14.79
C GLY A 90 -14.62 10.47 15.44
N GLN A 91 -13.66 9.56 15.22
CA GLN A 91 -12.32 9.67 15.80
C GLN A 91 -11.48 10.75 15.13
N ARG A 92 -10.32 11.03 15.73
CA ARG A 92 -9.39 12.07 15.29
C ARG A 92 -8.32 11.49 14.37
N LEU A 93 -8.01 12.18 13.28
CA LEU A 93 -6.95 11.83 12.33
C LEU A 93 -5.93 12.97 12.26
N LEU A 94 -4.67 12.68 12.61
CA LEU A 94 -3.56 13.61 12.44
C LEU A 94 -3.13 13.65 10.97
N VAL A 95 -3.05 14.83 10.40
CA VAL A 95 -2.64 15.06 9.00
C VAL A 95 -1.62 16.19 8.91
N HIS A 96 -0.82 16.15 7.85
CA HIS A 96 0.05 17.27 7.50
C HIS A 96 -0.80 18.51 7.14
N ASP A 97 -0.34 19.71 7.51
CA ASP A 97 -0.91 20.98 7.07
C ASP A 97 -0.69 21.22 5.56
N ALA A 98 -1.48 20.50 4.77
CA ALA A 98 -1.49 20.55 3.31
C ALA A 98 -2.89 20.17 2.78
N PRO A 99 -3.22 20.52 1.52
CA PRO A 99 -4.48 20.12 0.91
C PRO A 99 -4.68 18.59 0.94
N VAL A 100 -5.80 18.15 1.51
CA VAL A 100 -6.18 16.74 1.53
C VAL A 100 -6.56 16.28 0.12
N TYR A 101 -6.04 15.12 -0.30
CA TYR A 101 -6.37 14.53 -1.59
C TYR A 101 -7.89 14.34 -1.75
N PRO A 102 -8.52 14.69 -2.89
CA PRO A 102 -9.98 14.79 -2.97
C PRO A 102 -10.74 13.51 -2.60
N THR A 103 -10.25 12.34 -3.00
CA THR A 103 -10.92 11.07 -2.67
C THR A 103 -10.73 10.69 -1.20
N THR A 104 -9.62 11.07 -0.58
CA THR A 104 -9.38 10.91 0.86
C THR A 104 -10.32 11.79 1.68
N ARG A 105 -10.57 13.03 1.23
CA ARG A 105 -11.51 13.94 1.89
C ARG A 105 -12.92 13.35 1.97
N VAL A 106 -13.41 12.73 0.90
CA VAL A 106 -14.72 12.05 0.89
C VAL A 106 -14.76 10.94 1.96
N ILE A 107 -13.68 10.17 2.12
CA ILE A 107 -13.61 9.10 3.14
C ILE A 107 -13.63 9.69 4.55
N ILE A 108 -12.87 10.77 4.80
CA ILE A 108 -12.85 11.50 6.08
C ILE A 108 -14.25 11.99 6.46
N GLU A 109 -14.96 12.61 5.51
CA GLU A 109 -16.33 13.11 5.70
C GLU A 109 -17.32 11.97 5.97
N GLN A 110 -17.25 10.89 5.19
CA GLN A 110 -18.12 9.70 5.37
C GLN A 110 -17.93 9.03 6.73
N MET A 111 -16.70 8.99 7.23
CA MET A 111 -16.38 8.45 8.55
C MET A 111 -16.60 9.48 9.68
N GLY A 112 -16.93 10.73 9.36
CA GLY A 112 -17.07 11.82 10.33
C GLY A 112 -15.78 12.09 11.12
N LEU A 113 -14.61 11.88 10.52
CA LEU A 113 -13.33 12.04 11.23
C LEU A 113 -13.03 13.52 11.50
N THR A 114 -12.50 13.79 12.68
CA THR A 114 -12.01 15.13 13.04
C THR A 114 -10.53 15.25 12.71
N LEU A 115 -10.16 16.17 11.82
CA LEU A 115 -8.76 16.38 11.45
C LEU A 115 -8.01 17.17 12.53
N ILE A 116 -6.80 16.74 12.83
CA ILE A 116 -5.79 17.52 13.56
C ILE A 116 -4.68 17.83 12.55
N THR A 117 -4.40 19.11 12.30
CA THR A 117 -3.41 19.54 11.30
C THR A 117 -2.12 19.97 11.99
N VAL A 118 -0.97 19.49 11.49
CA VAL A 118 0.37 19.88 11.95
C VAL A 118 1.30 20.02 10.74
N ASP A 119 2.17 21.05 10.73
CA ASP A 119 3.24 21.12 9.73
C ASP A 119 4.30 20.07 10.06
N PHE A 120 4.39 19.01 9.25
CA PHE A 120 5.37 17.93 9.43
C PHE A 120 6.78 18.34 8.98
N ASN A 121 6.92 19.52 8.36
CA ASN A 121 8.22 20.11 8.03
C ASN A 121 8.73 21.03 9.14
N ASP A 122 7.92 21.34 10.15
CA ASP A 122 8.35 22.05 11.35
C ASP A 122 9.05 21.08 12.30
N LEU A 123 10.38 21.20 12.38
CA LEU A 123 11.25 20.37 13.21
C LEU A 123 11.72 21.13 14.47
N SER A 124 11.12 22.29 14.78
CA SER A 124 11.53 23.17 15.88
C SER A 124 11.20 22.64 17.28
#